data_AF-A0A7V8NTS3-F1
#
_entry.id   AF-A0A7V8NTS3-F1
#
_cell.length_a   1.000
_cell.length_b   1.000
_cell.length_c   1.000
_cell.angle_alpha   90.00
_cell.angle_beta   90.00
_cell.angle_gamma   90.00
#
_symmetry.space_group_name_H-M   'P 1'
#
loop_
_entity.id
_entity.type
_entity.pdbx_description
1 polymer ?
#
loop_
_entity_poly.entity_id
_entity_poly.type
_entity_poly.pdbx_seq_one_letter_code
_entity_poly.pdbx_strand_id
1 'polypeptide(L)' 'MLSIVIPVHNEEHSLLPLYDRLTLVLEELGKRYEILFVDDAS' A
#
# COMPACT_ATOMS: atom_id res chain seq x y z
N MET A 1 0.78 3.05 -15.54
CA MET A 1 0.11 3.35 -14.27
C MET A 1 -0.03 2.04 -13.54
N LEU A 2 0.44 1.94 -12.29
CA LEU A 2 0.42 0.72 -11.48
C LEU A 2 -0.63 0.88 -10.38
N SER A 3 -1.52 -0.10 -10.24
CA SER A 3 -2.54 -0.09 -9.19
C SER A 3 -2.23 -1.19 -8.19
N ILE A 4 -2.01 -0.83 -6.92
CA ILE A 4 -1.72 -1.76 -5.83
C ILE A 4 -2.93 -1.77 -4.89
N VAL A 5 -3.59 -2.93 -4.78
CA VAL A 5 -4.75 -3.11 -3.89
C VAL A 5 -4.33 -4.01 -2.73
N ILE A 6 -4.51 -3.54 -1.50
CA ILE A 6 -4.06 -4.19 -0.27
C ILE A 6 -5.28 -4.40 0.63
N PRO A 7 -5.76 -5.66 0.79
CA PRO A 7 -6.77 -5.96 1.80
C PRO A 7 -6.15 -5.82 3.20
N VAL A 8 -6.86 -5.17 4.11
CA VAL A 8 -6.41 -4.94 5.50
C VAL A 8 -7.48 -5.41 6.48
N HIS A 9 -7.05 -6.12 7.52
CA HIS A 9 -7.94 -6.67 8.56
C HIS A 9 -7.48 -6.21 9.95
N ASN A 10 -7.62 -4.90 10.20
CA ASN A 10 -7.35 -4.25 11.50
C ASN A 10 -5.87 -4.25 11.98
N GLU A 11 -4.92 -4.05 11.07
CA GLU A 11 -3.48 -4.12 11.36
C GLU A 11 -2.86 -2.71 11.52
N GLU A 12 -3.39 -1.90 12.44
CA GLU A 12 -3.02 -0.47 12.63
C GLU A 12 -1.49 -0.24 12.77
N HIS A 13 -0.77 -1.17 13.41
CA HIS A 13 0.67 -1.04 13.63
C HIS A 13 1.55 -1.44 12.43
N SER A 14 1.06 -2.26 11.49
CA SER A 14 1.86 -2.71 10.34
C SER A 14 1.61 -1.88 9.07
N LEU A 15 0.49 -1.15 9.04
CA LEU A 15 0.09 -0.28 7.93
C LEU A 15 1.12 0.79 7.59
N LEU A 16 1.60 1.54 8.59
CA LEU A 16 2.60 2.60 8.39
C LEU A 16 3.94 2.06 7.86
N PRO A 17 4.56 1.03 8.49
CA PRO A 17 5.77 0.40 7.94
C PRO A 17 5.60 -0.17 6.52
N LEU A 18 4.42 -0.70 6.20
CA LEU A 18 4.11 -1.23 4.87
C LEU A 18 4.06 -0.09 3.84
N TYR A 19 3.35 0.99 4.15
CA TYR A 19 3.26 2.18 3.31
C TYR A 19 4.64 2.80 3.04
N ASP A 20 5.47 2.97 4.07
CA ASP A 20 6.80 3.57 3.93
C ASP A 20 7.68 2.75 2.98
N ARG A 21 7.70 1.42 3.15
CA ARG A 21 8.49 0.53 2.30
C ARG A 21 7.97 0.47 0.86
N LEU A 22 6.65 0.45 0.68
CA LEU A 22 6.04 0.48 -0.65
C LEU A 22 6.36 1.77 -1.38
N THR A 23 6.26 2.90 -0.69
CA THR A 23 6.53 4.23 -1.27
C THR A 23 7.97 4.30 -1.78
N LEU A 24 8.95 3.86 -0.99
CA LEU A 24 10.36 3.83 -1.41
C LEU A 24 10.59 3.02 -2.70
N VAL A 25 10.04 1.81 -2.76
CA VAL A 25 10.19 0.94 -3.95
C VAL A 25 9.46 1.52 -5.16
N LEU A 26 8.29 2.11 -4.96
CA LEU A 26 7.47 2.67 -6.03
C LEU A 26 8.05 3.99 -6.58
N GLU A 27 8.72 4.78 -5.74
CA GLU A 27 9.50 5.94 -6.16
C GLU A 27 10.69 5.54 -7.04
N GLU A 28 11.45 4.51 -6.65
CA GLU A 28 12.55 3.97 -7.46
C GLU A 28 12.08 3.44 -8.83
N LEU A 29 10.85 2.93 -8.90
CA LEU A 29 10.25 2.42 -10.13
C LEU A 29 9.93 3.52 -11.15
N GLY A 30 9.81 4.79 -10.74
CA GLY A 30 9.58 5.94 -11.62
C GLY A 30 8.26 5.89 -12.40
N LYS A 31 7.29 5.09 -11.96
CA LYS A 31 5.97 4.95 -12.62
C LYS A 31 4.92 5.68 -11.82
N ARG A 32 3.89 6.22 -12.49
CA ARG A 32 2.66 6.64 -11.81
C ARG A 32 2.01 5.43 -11.16
N TYR A 33 1.75 5.51 -9.86
CA TYR A 33 1.12 4.45 -9.08
C TYR A 33 0.00 4.99 -8.18
N GLU A 34 -0.87 4.08 -7.74
CA GLU A 34 -1.87 4.30 -6.69
C GLU A 34 -1.82 3.12 -5.71
N ILE A 35 -2.08 3.40 -4.43
CA ILE A 35 -2.16 2.40 -3.36
C ILE A 35 -3.56 2.50 -2.77
N LEU A 36 -4.31 1.40 -2.79
CA LEU A 36 -5.66 1.31 -2.27
C LEU A 36 -5.71 0.30 -1.13
N PHE A 37 -5.85 0.80 0.10
CA PHE A 37 -6.11 -0.03 1.27
C PHE A 37 -7.62 -0.31 1.34
N VAL A 38 -7.99 -1.58 1.33
CA VAL A 38 -9.38 -2.03 1.36
C VAL A 38 -9.60 -2.80 2.65
N ASP A 39 -10.41 -2.25 3.54
CA ASP A 39 -10.88 -3.00 4.72
C ASP A 39 -11.67 -4.22 4.23
N ASP A 40 -11.28 -5.42 4.67
CA ASP A 40 -11.91 -6.66 4.21
C ASP A 40 -13.32 -6.88 4.79
N ALA A 41 -13.79 -5.96 5.66
CA ALA A 41 -15.17 -5.88 6.15
C ALA A 41 -15.73 -7.25 6.61
N SER A 42 -14.87 -8.10 7.17
CA SER A 42 -15.22 -9.40 7.74
C SER A 42 -15.94 -9.29 9.09
#